data_AF-A0A644ZSN7-F1
#
_entry.id   AF-A0A644ZSN7-F1
#
_cell.length_a   1.000
_cell.length_b   1.000
_cell.length_c   1.000
_cell.angle_alpha   90.00
_cell.angle_beta   90.00
_cell.angle_gamma   90.00
#
_symmetry.space_group_name_H-M   'P 1'
#
loop_
_entity.id
_entity.type
_entity.pdbx_description
1 polymer ?
#
loop_
_entity_poly.entity_id
_entity_poly.type
_entity_poly.pdbx_seq_one_letter_code
_entity_poly.pdbx_strand_id
1 'polypeptide(L)'
;MRHAREIRLAKIIDKVNSLGYNVSVEATDVSHRAFGRPHVAKALVEKGYFKDIQEAFDILLKCGKPGYVPQPKLSPTEAVELIHQAGGIAFLAHPSELKDVKLVKRLLESIKFDGIEVWHPSAGAETENWLEIAKTYELLISGGSDFHGDNGRFPKNLGDFSILYKNVKSMIEYK
;
A
#
# COMPACT_ATOMS: atom_id res chain seq x y z
N MET A 1 13.87 -1.28 0.51
CA MET A 1 12.63 -2.11 0.54
C MET A 1 12.75 -3.47 -0.15
N ARG A 2 13.39 -3.60 -1.33
CA ARG A 2 13.54 -4.90 -2.03
C ARG A 2 14.28 -5.96 -1.19
N HIS A 3 15.43 -5.60 -0.62
CA HIS A 3 16.20 -6.48 0.27
C HIS A 3 15.40 -6.95 1.50
N ALA A 4 14.57 -6.07 2.08
CA ALA A 4 13.69 -6.44 3.19
C ALA A 4 12.60 -7.45 2.78
N ARG A 5 12.15 -7.44 1.51
CA ARG A 5 11.21 -8.44 0.98
C ARG A 5 11.88 -9.81 0.79
N GLU A 6 13.13 -9.82 0.32
CA GLU A 6 13.93 -11.04 0.18
C GLU A 6 14.20 -11.71 1.53
N ILE A 7 14.67 -10.93 2.52
CA ILE A 7 14.88 -11.40 3.90
C ILE A 7 13.59 -11.93 4.49
N ARG A 8 12.47 -11.23 4.29
CA ARG A 8 11.17 -11.67 4.80
C ARG A 8 10.71 -12.96 4.13
N LEU A 9 10.91 -13.12 2.82
CA LEU A 9 10.55 -14.35 2.13
C LEU A 9 11.32 -15.54 2.70
N ALA A 10 12.63 -15.41 2.87
CA ALA A 10 13.44 -16.46 3.50
C ALA A 10 12.87 -16.85 4.87
N LYS A 11 12.56 -15.87 5.73
CA LYS A 11 11.90 -16.11 7.02
C LYS A 11 10.55 -16.81 6.91
N ILE A 12 9.74 -16.51 5.88
CA ILE A 12 8.46 -17.19 5.66
C ILE A 12 8.71 -18.65 5.27
N ILE A 13 9.65 -18.91 4.37
CA ILE A 13 10.01 -20.26 3.91
C ILE A 13 10.53 -21.08 5.10
N ASP A 14 11.46 -20.54 5.88
CA ASP A 14 12.01 -21.22 7.06
C ASP A 14 10.91 -21.58 8.07
N LYS A 15 9.99 -20.63 8.32
CA LYS A 15 8.87 -20.85 9.23
C LYS A 15 7.91 -21.92 8.71
N VAL A 16 7.55 -21.87 7.43
CA VAL A 16 6.65 -22.83 6.79
C VAL A 16 7.29 -24.24 6.76
N ASN A 17 8.58 -24.34 6.45
CA ASN A 17 9.33 -25.60 6.52
C ASN A 17 9.40 -26.15 7.94
N SER A 18 9.60 -25.29 8.95
CA SER A 18 9.58 -25.71 10.37
C SER A 18 8.22 -26.25 10.84
N LEU A 19 7.15 -25.91 10.13
CA LEU A 19 5.79 -26.41 10.36
C LEU A 19 5.49 -27.71 9.59
N GLY A 20 6.48 -28.28 8.89
CA GLY A 20 6.36 -29.54 8.16
C GLY A 20 6.01 -29.41 6.68
N TYR A 21 5.89 -28.19 6.15
CA TYR A 21 5.56 -27.94 4.75
C TYR A 21 6.83 -27.65 3.94
N ASN A 22 7.42 -28.67 3.32
CA ASN A 22 8.71 -28.53 2.63
C ASN A 22 8.57 -27.84 1.27
N VAL A 23 8.85 -26.54 1.23
CA VAL A 23 8.79 -25.71 0.02
C VAL A 23 10.07 -24.89 -0.18
N SER A 24 10.35 -24.60 -1.45
CA SER A 24 11.42 -23.70 -1.89
C SER A 24 10.86 -22.74 -2.93
N VAL A 25 11.18 -21.45 -2.81
CA VAL A 25 10.79 -20.42 -3.78
C VAL A 25 12.06 -19.67 -4.19
N GLU A 26 12.41 -19.70 -5.47
CA GLU A 26 13.55 -18.95 -5.98
C GLU A 26 13.21 -17.47 -6.18
N ALA A 27 14.18 -16.60 -5.91
CA ALA A 27 14.02 -15.15 -6.03
C ALA A 27 14.19 -14.59 -7.45
N THR A 28 14.29 -15.47 -8.45
CA THR A 28 14.62 -15.16 -9.85
C THR A 28 13.43 -14.76 -10.70
N ASP A 29 12.20 -14.86 -10.19
CA ASP A 29 10.97 -14.47 -10.89
C ASP A 29 10.71 -12.95 -10.77
N VAL A 30 11.71 -12.14 -11.13
CA VAL A 30 11.86 -10.72 -10.79
C VAL A 30 10.95 -9.77 -11.58
N SER A 31 9.93 -10.26 -12.28
CA SER A 31 8.97 -9.37 -12.92
C SER A 31 8.08 -8.72 -11.86
N HIS A 32 8.10 -7.39 -11.83
CA HIS A 32 7.62 -6.56 -10.74
C HIS A 32 6.15 -6.81 -10.35
N ARG A 33 5.89 -7.04 -9.06
CA ARG A 33 4.95 -6.24 -8.21
C ARG A 33 4.65 -6.87 -6.83
N ALA A 34 4.73 -8.18 -6.65
CA ALA A 34 4.25 -8.81 -5.40
C ALA A 34 5.07 -10.02 -4.88
N PHE A 35 6.39 -9.92 -4.85
CA PHE A 35 7.25 -10.97 -4.27
C PHE A 35 6.99 -11.14 -2.76
N GLY A 36 6.64 -12.36 -2.32
CA GLY A 36 6.23 -12.64 -0.94
C GLY A 36 5.24 -13.81 -0.80
N ARG A 37 4.31 -13.72 0.17
CA ARG A 37 3.35 -14.80 0.53
C ARG A 37 2.61 -15.47 -0.65
N PRO A 38 2.17 -14.75 -1.71
CA PRO A 38 1.50 -15.40 -2.84
C PRO A 38 2.35 -16.47 -3.54
N HIS A 39 3.67 -16.28 -3.59
CA HIS A 39 4.58 -17.25 -4.20
C HIS A 39 4.74 -18.49 -3.33
N VAL A 40 4.80 -18.30 -2.00
CA VAL A 40 4.80 -19.41 -1.04
C VAL A 40 3.49 -20.19 -1.10
N ALA A 41 2.35 -19.50 -1.20
CA ALA A 41 1.04 -20.14 -1.36
C ALA A 41 0.99 -21.00 -2.63
N LYS A 42 1.47 -20.48 -3.76
CA LYS A 42 1.56 -21.21 -5.02
C LYS A 42 2.43 -22.47 -4.88
N ALA A 43 3.63 -22.35 -4.30
CA ALA A 43 4.52 -23.48 -4.09
C ALA A 43 3.92 -24.56 -3.17
N LEU A 44 3.15 -24.16 -2.16
CA LEU A 44 2.47 -25.09 -1.26
C LEU A 44 1.36 -25.88 -1.96
N VAL A 45 0.59 -25.23 -2.85
CA VAL A 45 -0.44 -25.87 -3.66
C VAL A 45 0.19 -26.80 -4.70
N GLU A 46 1.26 -26.39 -5.37
CA GLU A 46 2.00 -27.22 -6.34
C GLU A 46 2.59 -28.48 -5.71
N LYS A 47 2.96 -28.43 -4.42
CA LYS A 47 3.39 -29.60 -3.64
C LYS A 47 2.23 -30.45 -3.10
N GLY A 48 0.99 -30.03 -3.31
CA GLY A 48 -0.20 -30.75 -2.87
C GLY A 48 -0.54 -30.60 -1.38
N TYR A 49 0.05 -29.63 -0.68
CA TYR A 49 -0.23 -29.41 0.75
C TYR A 49 -1.58 -28.74 0.99
N PHE A 50 -2.08 -27.98 0.00
CA PHE A 50 -3.38 -27.30 0.05
C PHE A 50 -4.07 -27.43 -1.31
N LYS A 51 -5.40 -27.41 -1.30
CA LYS A 51 -6.26 -27.49 -2.48
C LYS A 51 -6.09 -26.29 -3.41
N ASP A 52 -5.99 -25.10 -2.83
CA ASP A 52 -5.88 -23.85 -3.56
C ASP A 52 -5.17 -22.76 -2.76
N ILE A 53 -4.86 -21.65 -3.43
CA ILE A 53 -4.13 -20.52 -2.84
C ILE A 53 -4.92 -19.93 -1.66
N GLN A 54 -6.25 -19.88 -1.77
CA GLN A 54 -7.11 -19.27 -0.75
C GLN A 54 -7.01 -20.06 0.56
N GLU A 55 -7.09 -21.39 0.49
CA GLU A 55 -6.93 -22.29 1.63
C GLU A 55 -5.55 -22.13 2.29
N ALA A 56 -4.47 -22.09 1.51
CA ALA A 56 -3.11 -21.86 2.03
C ALA A 56 -3.00 -20.51 2.78
N PHE A 57 -3.69 -19.46 2.31
CA PHE A 57 -3.76 -18.19 3.02
C PHE A 57 -4.57 -18.29 4.32
N ASP A 58 -5.74 -18.91 4.27
CA ASP A 58 -6.65 -18.99 5.41
C ASP A 58 -6.11 -19.83 6.56
N ILE A 59 -5.35 -20.88 6.24
CA ILE A 59 -4.78 -21.78 7.25
C ILE A 59 -3.41 -21.29 7.71
N LEU A 60 -2.56 -20.82 6.80
CA LEU A 60 -1.12 -20.70 7.08
C LEU A 60 -0.55 -19.28 6.93
N LEU A 61 -0.94 -18.52 5.91
CA LEU A 61 -0.19 -17.31 5.50
C LEU A 61 -0.85 -15.96 5.82
N LYS A 62 -2.13 -15.92 6.21
CA LYS A 62 -2.82 -14.68 6.63
C LYS A 62 -2.22 -14.09 7.91
N CYS A 63 -2.48 -12.80 8.15
CA CYS A 63 -2.06 -12.15 9.39
C CYS A 63 -2.60 -12.92 10.60
N GLY A 64 -1.74 -13.23 11.58
CA GLY A 64 -2.09 -14.03 12.75
C GLY A 64 -2.05 -15.55 12.55
N LYS A 65 -1.75 -16.05 11.34
CA LYS A 65 -1.62 -17.50 11.07
C LYS A 65 -0.20 -18.02 11.32
N PRO A 66 0.00 -19.34 11.50
CA PRO A 66 1.27 -19.90 11.93
C PRO A 66 2.45 -19.56 11.01
N GLY A 67 2.27 -19.54 9.70
CA GLY A 67 3.30 -19.19 8.70
C GLY A 67 3.50 -17.68 8.48
N TYR A 68 2.78 -16.82 9.20
CA TYR A 68 2.88 -15.38 9.01
C TYR A 68 4.18 -14.81 9.59
N VAL A 69 4.87 -14.01 8.76
CA VAL A 69 5.98 -13.16 9.17
C VAL A 69 5.60 -11.70 8.88
N PRO A 70 5.62 -10.80 9.88
CA PRO A 70 5.34 -9.39 9.67
C PRO A 70 6.31 -8.78 8.65
N GLN A 71 5.82 -7.84 7.85
CA GLN A 71 6.72 -7.00 7.05
C GLN A 71 7.23 -5.87 7.93
N PRO A 72 8.54 -5.62 8.03
CA PRO A 72 9.01 -4.35 8.54
C PRO A 72 8.48 -3.26 7.60
N LYS A 73 7.57 -2.44 8.12
CA LYS A 73 7.06 -1.25 7.46
C LYS A 73 7.64 -0.06 8.20
N LEU A 74 7.96 0.99 7.47
CA LEU A 74 8.20 2.29 8.09
C LEU A 74 6.90 2.73 8.77
N SER A 75 7.02 3.33 9.95
CA SER A 75 5.96 4.13 10.51
C SER A 75 5.66 5.32 9.58
N PRO A 76 4.44 5.89 9.62
CA PRO A 76 4.13 7.09 8.86
C PRO A 76 5.11 8.24 9.12
N THR A 77 5.57 8.42 10.37
CA THR A 77 6.57 9.43 10.74
C THR A 77 7.90 9.18 10.04
N GLU A 78 8.46 7.97 10.13
CA GLU A 78 9.72 7.62 9.46
C GLU A 78 9.61 7.76 7.93
N ALA A 79 8.44 7.47 7.35
CA ALA A 79 8.22 7.62 5.92
C ALA A 79 8.24 9.09 5.48
N VAL A 80 7.57 9.98 6.23
CA VAL A 80 7.56 11.42 5.97
C VAL A 80 8.95 12.01 6.14
N GLU A 81 9.64 11.70 7.24
CA GLU A 81 11.00 12.17 7.49
C GLU A 81 11.96 11.74 6.39
N LEU A 82 11.86 10.49 5.92
CA LEU A 82 12.69 9.99 4.83
C LEU A 82 12.44 10.72 3.51
N ILE A 83 11.18 11.04 3.19
CA ILE A 83 10.83 11.82 2.00
C ILE A 83 11.44 13.23 2.10
N HIS A 84 11.30 13.87 3.25
CA HIS A 84 11.88 15.20 3.49
C HIS A 84 13.40 15.21 3.44
N GLN A 85 14.07 14.20 4.01
CA GLN A 85 15.53 14.05 3.95
C GLN A 85 16.03 13.88 2.51
N ALA A 86 15.22 13.30 1.63
CA ALA A 86 15.51 13.20 0.20
C ALA A 86 15.19 14.49 -0.59
N GLY A 87 14.72 15.55 0.08
CA GLY A 87 14.31 16.82 -0.53
C GLY A 87 12.93 16.77 -1.20
N GLY A 88 12.13 15.74 -0.93
CA GLY A 88 10.77 15.62 -1.44
C GLY A 88 9.72 16.23 -0.52
N ILE A 89 8.48 16.23 -1.00
CA ILE A 89 7.27 16.60 -0.24
C ILE A 89 6.39 15.37 0.00
N ALA A 90 5.84 15.25 1.21
CA ALA A 90 5.11 14.08 1.66
C ALA A 90 3.60 14.32 1.67
N PHE A 91 2.86 13.46 0.97
CA PHE A 91 1.40 13.52 0.87
C PHE A 91 0.75 12.30 1.53
N LEU A 92 -0.34 12.54 2.25
CA LEU A 92 -1.22 11.46 2.69
C LEU A 92 -2.10 11.01 1.52
N ALA A 93 -1.82 9.82 0.98
CA ALA A 93 -2.55 9.26 -0.16
C ALA A 93 -3.93 8.69 0.23
N HIS A 94 -4.90 8.89 -0.66
CA HIS A 94 -6.27 8.36 -0.69
C HIS A 94 -6.87 8.08 0.71
N PRO A 95 -7.02 9.11 1.57
CA PRO A 95 -7.45 8.96 2.96
C PRO A 95 -8.85 8.32 3.11
N SER A 96 -9.72 8.45 2.11
CA SER A 96 -11.02 7.78 2.06
C SER A 96 -10.94 6.26 2.16
N GLU A 97 -9.85 5.63 1.72
CA GLU A 97 -9.71 4.17 1.84
C GLU A 97 -9.54 3.72 3.30
N LEU A 98 -9.12 4.62 4.20
CA LEU A 98 -8.99 4.32 5.63
C LEU A 98 -10.35 4.22 6.33
N LYS A 99 -11.40 4.85 5.79
CA LYS A 99 -12.76 4.91 6.36
C LYS A 99 -12.78 5.35 7.84
N ASP A 100 -11.78 6.13 8.26
CA ASP A 100 -11.63 6.67 9.62
C ASP A 100 -11.01 8.07 9.58
N VAL A 101 -11.89 9.07 9.46
CA VAL A 101 -11.50 10.49 9.44
C VAL A 101 -10.80 10.91 10.74
N LYS A 102 -11.15 10.30 11.88
CA LYS A 102 -10.52 10.63 13.18
C LYS A 102 -9.06 10.17 13.21
N LEU A 103 -8.77 8.99 12.65
CA LEU A 103 -7.40 8.53 12.46
C LEU A 103 -6.62 9.49 11.55
N VAL A 104 -7.20 9.89 10.42
CA VAL A 104 -6.56 10.84 9.50
C VAL A 104 -6.20 12.14 10.21
N LYS A 105 -7.15 12.75 10.94
CA LYS A 105 -6.89 13.97 11.71
C LYS A 105 -5.75 13.81 12.72
N ARG A 106 -5.74 12.70 13.47
CA ARG A 106 -4.63 12.41 14.41
C ARG A 106 -3.29 12.29 13.71
N LEU A 107 -3.24 11.70 12.51
CA LEU A 107 -2.00 11.61 11.72
C LEU A 107 -1.54 12.99 11.27
N LEU A 108 -2.45 13.83 10.75
CA LEU A 108 -2.15 15.20 10.34
C LEU A 108 -1.71 16.10 11.50
N GLU A 109 -2.22 15.86 12.72
CA GLU A 109 -1.83 16.59 13.93
C GLU A 109 -0.45 16.17 14.46
N SER A 110 -0.06 14.92 14.25
CA SER A 110 1.17 14.34 14.82
C SER A 110 2.34 14.27 13.85
N ILE A 111 2.09 14.42 12.56
CA ILE A 111 3.08 14.23 11.50
C ILE A 111 2.99 15.39 10.52
N LYS A 112 4.15 15.89 10.12
CA LYS A 112 4.28 17.06 9.27
C LYS A 112 4.13 16.71 7.79
N PHE A 113 2.94 16.32 7.36
CA PHE A 113 2.65 16.17 5.93
C PHE A 113 2.64 17.54 5.24
N ASP A 114 3.09 17.58 4.00
CA ASP A 114 3.01 18.79 3.16
C ASP A 114 1.68 18.87 2.42
N GLY A 115 1.03 17.72 2.21
CA GLY A 115 -0.21 17.65 1.45
C GLY A 115 -1.07 16.42 1.70
N ILE A 116 -2.23 16.42 1.06
CA ILE A 116 -3.22 15.34 1.11
C ILE A 116 -3.82 15.11 -0.27
N GLU A 117 -4.05 13.84 -0.61
CA GLU A 117 -4.75 13.48 -1.83
C GLU A 117 -6.26 13.65 -1.63
N VAL A 118 -6.84 14.57 -2.39
CA VAL A 118 -8.27 14.89 -2.33
C VAL A 118 -9.00 14.26 -3.52
N TRP A 119 -8.41 14.38 -4.71
CA TRP A 119 -9.04 13.91 -5.94
C TRP A 119 -8.61 12.47 -6.22
N HIS A 120 -9.41 11.53 -5.72
CA HIS A 120 -9.17 10.10 -5.89
C HIS A 120 -10.50 9.38 -6.14
N PRO A 121 -10.55 8.28 -6.92
CA PRO A 121 -11.79 7.54 -7.15
C PRO A 121 -12.51 7.06 -5.89
N SER A 122 -11.76 6.76 -4.82
CA SER A 122 -12.35 6.33 -3.54
C SER A 122 -12.99 7.47 -2.75
N ALA A 123 -12.68 8.73 -3.07
CA ALA A 123 -13.21 9.89 -2.35
C ALA A 123 -14.69 10.09 -2.64
N GLY A 124 -15.08 10.10 -3.92
CA GLY A 124 -16.48 10.24 -4.32
C GLY A 124 -17.16 11.41 -3.60
N ALA A 125 -18.18 11.10 -2.79
CA ALA A 125 -18.94 12.09 -2.02
C ALA A 125 -18.17 12.70 -0.83
N GLU A 126 -17.01 12.16 -0.44
CA GLU A 126 -16.17 12.69 0.64
C GLU A 126 -15.19 13.77 0.17
N THR A 127 -15.11 14.04 -1.14
CA THR A 127 -14.15 14.97 -1.74
C THR A 127 -14.16 16.35 -1.07
N GLU A 128 -15.35 16.91 -0.84
CA GLU A 128 -15.57 18.21 -0.19
C GLU A 128 -15.08 18.22 1.26
N ASN A 129 -15.27 17.11 1.99
CA ASN A 129 -14.75 16.99 3.36
C ASN A 129 -13.22 17.00 3.37
N TRP A 130 -12.58 16.36 2.38
CA TRP A 130 -11.12 16.38 2.27
C TRP A 130 -10.58 17.74 1.84
N LEU A 131 -11.31 18.50 1.01
CA LEU A 131 -10.97 19.89 0.72
C LEU A 131 -11.01 20.76 1.99
N GLU A 132 -12.02 20.59 2.85
CA GLU A 132 -12.12 21.31 4.12
C GLU A 132 -11.01 20.93 5.09
N ILE A 133 -10.66 19.64 5.16
CA ILE A 133 -9.53 19.16 5.97
C ILE A 133 -8.21 19.73 5.43
N ALA A 134 -7.97 19.67 4.12
CA ALA A 134 -6.77 20.24 3.51
C ALA A 134 -6.63 21.72 3.85
N LYS A 135 -7.73 22.49 3.77
CA LYS A 135 -7.74 23.90 4.15
C LYS A 135 -7.47 24.12 5.65
N THR A 136 -8.08 23.31 6.52
CA THR A 136 -7.95 23.43 7.98
C THR A 136 -6.51 23.20 8.44
N TYR A 137 -5.82 22.25 7.83
CA TYR A 137 -4.43 21.90 8.16
C TYR A 137 -3.41 22.56 7.24
N GLU A 138 -3.83 23.53 6.40
CA GLU A 138 -2.97 24.28 5.45
C GLU A 138 -2.14 23.37 4.51
N LEU A 139 -2.74 22.27 4.07
CA LEU A 139 -2.10 21.24 3.23
C LEU A 139 -2.22 21.55 1.74
N LEU A 140 -1.18 21.18 0.99
CA LEU A 140 -1.24 21.10 -0.47
C LEU A 140 -2.25 20.03 -0.90
N ILE A 141 -2.89 20.26 -2.06
CA ILE A 141 -3.91 19.37 -2.60
C ILE A 141 -3.33 18.61 -3.78
N SER A 142 -3.39 17.27 -3.71
CA SER A 142 -3.05 16.39 -4.83
C SER A 142 -4.24 15.54 -5.28
N GLY A 143 -4.01 14.76 -6.33
CA GLY A 143 -4.96 13.82 -6.85
C GLY A 143 -4.29 12.79 -7.76
N GLY A 144 -4.90 11.61 -7.83
CA GLY A 144 -4.41 10.47 -8.58
C GLY A 144 -5.54 9.51 -8.87
N SER A 145 -5.40 8.78 -9.98
CA SER A 145 -6.36 7.74 -10.35
C SER A 145 -6.14 6.43 -9.61
N ASP A 146 -4.94 6.27 -9.01
CA ASP A 146 -4.43 5.00 -8.48
C ASP A 146 -4.71 3.83 -9.45
N PHE A 147 -4.42 4.04 -10.75
CA PHE A 147 -4.72 3.06 -11.79
C PHE A 147 -3.87 1.79 -11.64
N HIS A 148 -4.54 0.64 -11.53
CA HIS A 148 -3.91 -0.66 -11.28
C HIS A 148 -3.88 -1.60 -12.52
N GLY A 149 -4.68 -1.32 -13.55
CA GLY A 149 -4.75 -2.15 -14.77
C GLY A 149 -5.47 -3.49 -14.59
N ASP A 150 -6.26 -3.62 -13.52
CA ASP A 150 -7.03 -4.80 -13.16
C ASP A 150 -8.51 -4.63 -13.53
N ASN A 151 -9.09 -5.64 -14.17
CA ASN A 151 -10.47 -5.58 -14.70
C ASN A 151 -11.57 -5.39 -13.61
N GLY A 152 -11.22 -5.54 -12.33
CA GLY A 152 -12.14 -5.47 -11.20
C GLY A 152 -12.12 -4.14 -10.43
N ARG A 153 -11.22 -3.20 -10.76
CA ARG A 153 -11.08 -1.92 -10.06
C ARG A 153 -11.28 -0.77 -11.04
N PHE A 154 -11.94 0.29 -10.59
CA PHE A 154 -11.96 1.55 -11.32
C PHE A 154 -10.70 2.36 -10.97
N PRO A 155 -10.06 3.05 -11.92
CA PRO A 155 -10.43 3.17 -13.34
C PRO A 155 -10.05 1.94 -14.18
N LYS A 156 -10.83 1.66 -15.24
CA LYS A 156 -10.58 0.52 -16.13
C LYS A 156 -9.44 0.80 -17.12
N ASN A 157 -9.32 2.06 -17.55
CA ASN A 157 -8.26 2.53 -18.41
C ASN A 157 -7.57 3.75 -17.78
N LEU A 158 -6.30 3.94 -18.11
CA LEU A 158 -5.60 5.17 -17.76
C LEU A 158 -6.31 6.37 -18.42
N GLY A 159 -6.62 7.39 -17.62
CA GLY A 159 -7.33 8.59 -18.07
C GLY A 159 -8.84 8.60 -17.82
N ASP A 160 -9.46 7.47 -17.44
CA ASP A 160 -10.89 7.44 -17.10
C ASP A 160 -11.24 8.31 -15.88
N PHE A 161 -10.27 8.48 -14.97
CA PHE A 161 -10.34 9.44 -13.87
C PHE A 161 -9.44 10.63 -14.21
N SER A 162 -10.05 11.82 -14.37
CA SER A 162 -9.35 13.05 -14.73
C SER A 162 -9.50 14.09 -13.62
N ILE A 163 -8.46 14.90 -13.46
CA ILE A 163 -8.39 15.95 -12.45
C ILE A 163 -8.07 17.25 -13.17
N LEU A 164 -8.86 18.28 -12.89
CA LEU A 164 -8.61 19.60 -13.48
C LEU A 164 -7.35 20.20 -12.86
N TYR A 165 -6.47 20.74 -13.70
CA TYR A 165 -5.22 21.39 -13.26
C TYR A 165 -5.42 22.37 -12.10
N LYS A 166 -6.45 23.23 -12.20
CA LYS A 166 -6.77 24.23 -11.18
C LYS A 166 -6.97 23.63 -9.77
N ASN A 167 -7.39 22.37 -9.69
CA ASN A 167 -7.70 21.69 -8.43
C ASN A 167 -6.46 21.14 -7.72
N VAL A 168 -5.33 21.02 -8.43
CA VAL A 168 -4.04 20.49 -7.91
C VAL A 168 -2.87 21.44 -8.19
N LYS A 169 -3.18 22.66 -8.63
CA LYS A 169 -2.21 23.69 -9.03
C LYS A 169 -1.18 23.98 -7.94
N SER A 170 -1.61 24.03 -6.67
CA SER A 170 -0.73 24.33 -5.54
C SER A 170 0.40 23.32 -5.36
N MET A 171 0.14 22.04 -5.64
CA MET A 171 1.16 21.00 -5.60
C MET A 171 2.08 21.05 -6.82
N ILE A 172 1.53 21.25 -8.03
CA ILE A 172 2.32 21.27 -9.27
C ILE A 172 3.27 22.47 -9.33
N GLU A 173 2.84 23.63 -8.82
CA GLU A 173 3.64 24.86 -8.83
C GLU A 173 4.42 25.07 -7.52
N TYR A 174 4.48 24.05 -6.65
CA TYR A 174 5.23 24.11 -5.39
C TYR A 174 6.73 24.29 -5.65
N LYS A 175 7.35 25.23 -4.94
CA LYS A 175 8.77 25.60 -5.06
C LYS A 175 9.47 25.51 -3.72
#